data_AF-A0A0J1G1D8-F1
#
_entry.id   AF-A0A0J1G1D8-F1
#
_cell.length_a   1.000
_cell.length_b   1.000
_cell.length_c   1.000
_cell.angle_alpha   90.00
_cell.angle_beta   90.00
_cell.angle_gamma   90.00
#
_symmetry.space_group_name_H-M   'P 1'
#
loop_
_entity.id
_entity.type
_entity.pdbx_description
1 polymer ?
#
loop_
_entity_poly.entity_id
_entity_poly.type
_entity_poly.pdbx_seq_one_letter_code
_entity_poly.pdbx_strand_id
1 'polypeptide(L)'
;MLKKKMAKTVILMGCTFLMMGATALAAPKPRQIMIEGGNNVMRVGKTMDLDSEILPGKAKVRDRNIIWTSSDPKVVKVLEKRDDDTKVKAMKTGDAVISVKIKNTKLKADFQITVQNKTKGVSVKKQEDKIDGYRKQYKKVFNNIKKTNVEADALTARQQYLNFERELDAIDRKADRLDDQIEDAYHEGKLSYSQMKSLERKLDKLEDYKDSIEDYLEDKYELINERYDD
;
A
#
# COMPACT_ATOMS: atom_id res chain seq x y z
N MET A 1 18.60 97.82 -13.88
CA MET A 1 17.80 96.65 -14.32
C MET A 1 17.38 95.86 -13.08
N LEU A 2 16.17 96.10 -12.57
CA LEU A 2 15.50 95.34 -11.52
C LEU A 2 14.18 94.85 -12.11
N LYS A 3 13.94 93.54 -12.17
CA LYS A 3 12.61 92.99 -12.49
C LYS A 3 12.01 92.35 -11.24
N LYS A 4 10.86 92.91 -10.86
CA LYS A 4 10.02 92.57 -9.71
C LYS A 4 9.40 91.18 -9.83
N LYS A 5 9.14 90.61 -8.65
CA LYS A 5 8.36 89.40 -8.35
C LYS A 5 6.92 89.47 -8.89
N MET A 6 6.37 88.33 -9.26
CA MET A 6 4.93 88.04 -9.25
C MET A 6 4.73 86.59 -8.82
N ALA A 7 3.87 86.41 -7.81
CA ALA A 7 3.50 85.16 -7.19
C ALA A 7 2.54 84.34 -8.08
N LYS A 8 2.60 83.01 -7.96
CA LYS A 8 1.44 82.14 -8.22
C LYS A 8 1.30 81.15 -7.07
N THR A 9 0.34 81.46 -6.21
CA THR A 9 -0.22 80.56 -5.20
C THR A 9 -0.92 79.39 -5.91
N VAL A 10 -0.48 78.16 -5.63
CA VAL A 10 -1.25 76.95 -5.93
C VAL A 10 -1.66 76.34 -4.59
N ILE A 11 -2.96 76.34 -4.33
CA ILE A 11 -3.59 75.71 -3.17
C ILE A 11 -3.63 74.22 -3.45
N LEU A 12 -2.82 73.43 -2.72
CA LEU A 12 -2.91 71.97 -2.72
C LEU A 12 -3.77 71.54 -1.53
N MET A 13 -4.96 71.05 -1.83
CA MET A 13 -5.95 70.53 -0.89
C MET A 13 -5.36 69.31 -0.17
N GLY A 14 -5.10 69.44 1.13
CA GLY A 14 -4.57 68.36 1.95
C GLY A 14 -5.63 67.29 2.22
N CYS A 15 -5.54 66.15 1.54
CA CYS A 15 -6.22 64.94 1.97
C CYS A 15 -5.47 64.35 3.17
N THR A 16 -5.96 64.60 4.37
CA THR A 16 -5.56 63.91 5.58
C THR A 16 -6.06 62.46 5.51
N PHE A 17 -5.20 61.54 5.06
CA PHE A 17 -5.41 60.12 5.34
C PHE A 17 -5.26 59.92 6.86
N LEU A 18 -6.39 59.80 7.55
CA LEU A 18 -6.48 59.21 8.87
C LEU A 18 -5.97 57.76 8.78
N MET A 19 -4.68 57.58 9.03
CA MET A 19 -4.09 56.27 9.28
C MET A 19 -4.72 55.73 10.56
N MET A 20 -5.82 54.98 10.44
CA MET A 20 -6.28 54.10 11.51
C MET A 20 -5.11 53.19 11.85
N GLY A 21 -4.49 53.44 13.01
CA GLY A 21 -3.44 52.60 13.54
C GLY A 21 -4.01 51.23 13.87
N ALA A 22 -3.94 50.30 12.92
CA ALA A 22 -4.08 48.89 13.22
C ALA A 22 -2.90 48.51 14.13
N THR A 23 -3.14 48.37 15.43
CA THR A 23 -2.14 47.80 16.34
C THR A 23 -1.95 46.35 15.94
N ALA A 24 -0.92 46.06 15.14
CA ALA A 24 -0.52 44.70 14.84
C ALA A 24 -0.07 44.03 16.14
N LEU A 25 -0.91 43.16 16.71
CA LEU A 25 -0.52 42.30 17.83
C LEU A 25 0.65 41.42 17.35
N ALA A 26 1.75 41.43 18.09
CA ALA A 26 2.88 40.56 17.80
C ALA A 26 2.45 39.09 17.84
N ALA A 27 2.93 38.28 16.88
CA ALA A 27 2.65 36.85 16.87
C ALA A 27 3.10 36.21 18.20
N PRO A 28 2.32 35.24 18.75
CA PRO A 28 2.71 34.57 19.98
C PRO A 28 4.03 33.81 19.80
N LYS A 29 4.81 33.69 20.87
CA LYS A 29 6.02 32.86 20.87
C LYS A 29 5.63 31.37 20.85
N PRO A 30 6.38 30.51 20.16
CA PRO A 30 6.16 29.07 20.20
C PRO A 30 6.38 28.56 21.64
N ARG A 31 5.52 27.62 22.06
CA ARG A 31 5.54 27.02 23.41
C ARG A 31 5.75 25.51 23.37
N GLN A 32 5.41 24.87 22.25
CA GLN A 32 5.54 23.45 22.05
C GLN A 32 5.78 23.17 20.56
N ILE A 33 6.47 22.07 20.30
CA ILE A 33 6.58 21.45 18.98
C ILE A 33 6.20 19.98 19.15
N MET A 34 5.48 19.41 18.19
CA MET A 34 5.08 18.01 18.13
C MET A 34 5.50 17.42 16.79
N ILE A 35 5.54 16.09 16.70
CA ILE A 35 5.77 15.38 15.44
C ILE A 35 4.49 14.61 15.11
N GLU A 36 3.97 14.81 13.90
CA GLU A 36 2.93 13.99 13.31
C GLU A 36 3.55 13.07 12.25
N GLY A 37 3.08 11.82 12.20
CA GLY A 37 3.65 10.80 11.33
C GLY A 37 2.76 9.58 11.22
N GLY A 38 3.11 8.69 10.29
CA GLY A 38 2.43 7.40 10.12
C GLY A 38 2.77 6.39 11.23
N ASN A 39 2.57 5.11 10.93
CA ASN A 39 2.94 4.02 11.84
C ASN A 39 4.44 4.10 12.21
N ASN A 40 4.76 3.90 13.48
CA ASN A 40 6.13 3.92 14.01
C ASN A 40 6.97 2.69 13.59
N VAL A 41 6.40 1.74 12.84
CA VAL A 41 7.13 0.60 12.27
C VAL A 41 7.36 0.80 10.76
N MET A 42 8.64 0.78 10.35
CA MET A 42 9.05 0.85 8.94
C MET A 42 9.74 -0.44 8.49
N ARG A 43 9.64 -0.76 7.20
CA ARG A 43 10.47 -1.81 6.57
C ARG A 43 11.69 -1.19 5.91
N VAL A 44 12.84 -1.87 5.96
CA VAL A 44 14.08 -1.43 5.28
C VAL A 44 13.79 -1.01 3.83
N GLY A 45 14.26 0.19 3.48
CA GLY A 45 14.14 0.81 2.16
C GLY A 45 12.92 1.71 1.97
N LYS A 46 11.92 1.64 2.85
CA LYS A 46 10.71 2.49 2.78
C LYS A 46 10.98 3.91 3.30
N THR A 47 10.12 4.84 2.90
CA THR A 47 10.13 6.24 3.34
C THR A 47 8.85 6.60 4.07
N MET A 48 8.92 7.59 4.94
CA MET A 48 7.79 8.17 5.66
C MET A 48 7.97 9.69 5.70
N ASP A 49 6.85 10.42 5.58
CA ASP A 49 6.80 11.85 5.80
C ASP A 49 6.43 12.11 7.27
N LEU A 50 7.09 13.09 7.86
CA LEU A 50 6.91 13.53 9.25
C LEU A 50 6.74 15.04 9.25
N ASP A 51 5.70 15.50 9.92
CA ASP A 51 5.31 16.90 9.95
C ASP A 51 5.52 17.44 11.37
N SER A 52 5.79 18.75 11.51
CA SER A 52 5.90 19.36 12.83
C SER A 52 4.78 20.33 13.13
N GLU A 53 4.08 20.11 14.26
CA GLU A 53 3.00 21.00 14.72
C GLU A 53 3.54 21.93 15.81
N ILE A 54 3.37 23.25 15.64
CA ILE A 54 3.92 24.27 16.55
C ILE A 54 2.79 25.02 17.24
N LEU A 55 2.71 24.88 18.57
CA LEU A 55 1.66 25.50 19.36
C LEU A 55 2.11 26.78 20.10
N PRO A 56 1.24 27.79 20.21
CA PRO A 56 -0.09 27.87 19.56
C PRO A 56 0.05 28.14 18.05
N GLY A 57 -0.85 27.63 17.20
CA GLY A 57 -0.71 27.66 15.73
C GLY A 57 -0.56 29.03 15.05
N LYS A 58 -0.71 30.15 15.78
CA LYS A 58 -0.35 31.51 15.30
C LYS A 58 1.13 31.85 15.50
N ALA A 59 1.91 31.00 16.16
CA ALA A 59 3.32 31.21 16.42
C ALA A 59 4.11 31.10 15.12
N LYS A 60 4.88 32.14 14.78
CA LYS A 60 5.67 32.16 13.55
C LYS A 60 7.09 31.69 13.81
N VAL A 61 7.43 30.51 13.30
CA VAL A 61 8.80 29.97 13.28
C VAL A 61 9.26 29.93 11.83
N ARG A 62 10.48 30.41 11.55
CA ARG A 62 11.06 30.29 10.21
C ARG A 62 11.49 28.85 9.99
N ASP A 63 11.19 28.29 8.83
CA ASP A 63 11.48 26.90 8.48
C ASP A 63 12.93 26.55 8.78
N ARG A 64 13.89 27.37 8.35
CA ARG A 64 15.34 27.18 8.63
C ARG A 64 15.73 27.00 10.11
N ASN A 65 14.85 27.36 11.04
CA ASN A 65 15.04 27.17 12.48
C ASN A 65 14.46 25.83 12.99
N ILE A 66 13.67 25.12 12.21
CA ILE A 66 13.17 23.77 12.49
C ILE A 66 14.25 22.79 12.07
N ILE A 67 14.83 22.05 13.02
CA ILE A 67 15.97 21.17 12.76
C ILE A 67 15.58 19.74 13.07
N TRP A 68 15.59 18.91 12.04
CA TRP A 68 15.34 17.47 12.13
C TRP A 68 16.67 16.70 12.22
N THR A 69 16.73 15.71 13.11
CA THR A 69 17.90 14.85 13.31
C THR A 69 17.47 13.42 13.57
N SER A 70 18.35 12.46 13.27
CA SER A 70 18.18 11.05 13.63
C SER A 70 19.22 10.65 14.67
N SER A 71 18.81 9.86 15.67
CA SER A 71 19.72 9.25 16.65
C SER A 71 20.67 8.24 16.02
N ASP A 72 20.23 7.56 14.95
CA ASP A 72 21.08 6.67 14.14
C ASP A 72 20.72 6.78 12.64
N PRO A 73 21.45 7.62 11.88
CA PRO A 73 21.28 7.75 10.43
C PRO A 73 21.53 6.46 9.63
N LYS A 74 22.18 5.44 10.22
CA LYS A 74 22.36 4.12 9.59
C LYS A 74 21.12 3.24 9.72
N VAL A 75 20.23 3.52 10.67
CA VAL A 75 18.95 2.82 10.88
C VAL A 75 17.82 3.61 10.21
N VAL A 76 17.66 4.90 10.52
CA VAL A 76 16.73 5.81 9.82
C VAL A 76 17.43 7.09 9.43
N LYS A 77 17.44 7.41 8.14
CA LYS A 77 18.09 8.62 7.60
C LYS A 77 17.05 9.69 7.27
N VAL A 78 17.28 10.91 7.76
CA VAL A 78 16.57 12.12 7.29
C VAL A 78 17.04 12.42 5.87
N LEU A 79 16.14 12.38 4.88
CA LEU A 79 16.46 12.57 3.47
C LEU A 79 16.39 14.03 3.05
N GLU A 80 15.24 14.65 3.28
CA GLU A 80 14.92 15.99 2.80
C GLU A 80 14.12 16.71 3.87
N LYS A 81 14.33 18.01 3.96
CA LYS A 81 13.49 18.90 4.73
C LYS A 81 12.70 19.79 3.78
N ARG A 82 11.41 19.91 4.01
CA ARG A 82 10.47 20.71 3.22
C ARG A 82 9.69 21.55 4.20
N ASP A 83 10.00 22.85 4.27
CA ASP A 83 9.38 23.77 5.23
C ASP A 83 9.50 23.28 6.70
N ASP A 84 8.38 22.98 7.36
CA ASP A 84 8.27 22.40 8.69
C ASP A 84 8.26 20.86 8.72
N ASP A 85 8.26 20.23 7.55
CA ASP A 85 8.16 18.78 7.37
C ASP A 85 9.50 18.14 6.94
N THR A 86 9.58 16.82 7.06
CA THR A 86 10.73 16.04 6.61
C THR A 86 10.34 14.68 6.06
N LYS A 87 11.13 14.19 5.10
CA LYS A 87 11.06 12.81 4.62
C LYS A 87 12.19 12.00 5.24
N VAL A 88 11.87 10.87 5.86
CA VAL A 88 12.83 9.91 6.40
C VAL A 88 12.85 8.61 5.60
N LYS A 89 13.97 7.88 5.62
CA LYS A 89 14.13 6.56 4.98
C LYS A 89 14.67 5.54 5.97
N ALA A 90 14.02 4.39 6.03
CA ALA A 90 14.51 3.23 6.74
C ALA A 90 15.71 2.61 5.99
N MET A 91 16.86 2.55 6.64
CA MET A 91 18.13 2.16 6.04
C MET A 91 18.54 0.74 6.45
N LYS A 92 18.43 0.41 7.74
CA LYS A 92 18.78 -0.90 8.33
C LYS A 92 17.87 -1.20 9.50
N THR A 93 17.79 -2.47 9.89
CA THR A 93 16.99 -2.88 11.04
C THR A 93 17.53 -2.34 12.35
N GLY A 94 16.62 -2.10 13.30
CA GLY A 94 16.91 -1.52 14.60
C GLY A 94 15.94 -0.40 14.94
N ASP A 95 16.17 0.23 16.08
CA ASP A 95 15.37 1.38 16.52
C ASP A 95 16.15 2.67 16.34
N ALA A 96 15.47 3.73 15.89
CA ALA A 96 16.01 5.07 15.85
C ALA A 96 14.96 6.07 16.29
N VAL A 97 15.40 7.17 16.90
CA VAL A 97 14.56 8.30 17.27
C VAL A 97 14.81 9.43 16.29
N ILE A 98 13.74 9.91 15.65
CA ILE A 98 13.75 11.14 14.89
C ILE A 98 13.36 12.27 15.82
N SER A 99 14.20 13.28 15.93
CA SER A 99 13.98 14.44 16.78
C SER A 99 13.80 15.69 15.93
N VAL A 100 12.84 16.53 16.28
CA VAL A 100 12.70 17.89 15.77
C VAL A 100 12.94 18.89 16.89
N LYS A 101 13.65 19.99 16.61
CA LYS A 101 13.85 21.09 17.56
C LYS A 101 13.73 22.45 16.90
N ILE A 102 13.32 23.45 17.68
CA ILE A 102 13.35 24.86 17.25
C ILE A 102 14.68 25.48 17.71
N LYS A 103 15.51 25.90 16.74
CA LYS A 103 16.82 26.54 16.95
C LYS A 103 16.72 27.70 17.95
N ASN A 104 17.70 27.81 18.85
CA ASN A 104 17.77 28.81 19.92
C ASN A 104 16.63 28.74 20.95
N THR A 105 15.97 27.59 21.08
CA THR A 105 14.98 27.32 22.13
C THR A 105 15.27 25.97 22.80
N LYS A 106 14.54 25.66 23.87
CA LYS A 106 14.54 24.33 24.50
C LYS A 106 13.45 23.40 23.95
N LEU A 107 12.67 23.84 22.96
CA LEU A 107 11.54 23.09 22.41
C LEU A 107 12.04 21.98 21.50
N LYS A 108 11.62 20.74 21.80
CA LYS A 108 11.90 19.54 21.02
C LYS A 108 10.73 18.56 21.08
N ALA A 109 10.64 17.70 20.07
CA ALA A 109 9.82 16.49 20.07
C ALA A 109 10.61 15.33 19.47
N ASP A 110 10.24 14.12 19.88
CA ASP A 110 10.91 12.88 19.54
C ASP A 110 9.88 11.88 18.99
N PHE A 111 10.21 11.17 17.92
CA PHE A 111 9.37 10.16 17.28
C PHE A 111 10.20 8.88 17.09
N GLN A 112 9.86 7.83 17.83
CA GLN A 112 10.55 6.55 17.76
C GLN A 112 10.10 5.78 16.52
N ILE A 113 11.07 5.20 15.80
CA ILE A 113 10.84 4.35 14.64
C ILE A 113 11.54 3.01 14.86
N THR A 114 10.80 1.92 14.72
CA THR A 114 11.34 0.56 14.66
C THR A 114 11.44 0.13 13.20
N VAL A 115 12.65 -0.14 12.74
CA VAL A 115 12.90 -0.67 11.41
C VAL A 115 13.02 -2.18 11.46
N GLN A 116 12.11 -2.83 10.75
CA GLN A 116 12.10 -4.28 10.57
C GLN A 116 12.70 -4.68 9.24
N ASN A 117 13.14 -5.94 9.16
CA ASN A 117 13.68 -6.50 7.94
C ASN A 117 12.68 -6.34 6.79
N LYS A 118 13.22 -6.20 5.59
CA LYS A 118 12.41 -6.45 4.40
C LYS A 118 11.88 -7.87 4.51
N THR A 119 10.58 -8.07 4.41
CA THR A 119 10.01 -9.42 4.31
C THR A 119 10.67 -10.10 3.12
N LYS A 120 11.14 -11.34 3.29
CA LYS A 120 11.70 -12.09 2.17
C LYS A 120 10.60 -12.17 1.10
N GLY A 121 10.89 -11.62 -0.07
CA GLY A 121 9.95 -11.64 -1.19
C GLY A 121 9.56 -13.07 -1.50
N VAL A 122 8.31 -13.25 -1.91
CA VAL A 122 7.85 -14.53 -2.43
C VAL A 122 8.30 -14.63 -3.89
N SER A 123 8.81 -15.80 -4.28
CA SER A 123 9.33 -16.02 -5.64
C SER A 123 8.17 -16.30 -6.60
N VAL A 124 7.70 -15.32 -7.36
CA VAL A 124 6.61 -15.48 -8.36
C VAL A 124 6.73 -16.78 -9.17
N LYS A 125 7.93 -17.11 -9.65
CA LYS A 125 8.17 -18.34 -10.42
C LYS A 125 7.77 -19.62 -9.68
N LYS A 126 7.97 -19.68 -8.36
CA LYS A 126 7.60 -20.83 -7.53
C LYS A 126 6.07 -20.99 -7.43
N GLN A 127 5.33 -19.89 -7.39
CA GLN A 127 3.87 -19.87 -7.40
C GLN A 127 3.36 -20.33 -8.77
N GLU A 128 3.94 -19.81 -9.84
CA GLU A 128 3.64 -20.26 -11.22
C GLU A 128 3.87 -21.76 -11.38
N ASP A 129 4.99 -22.29 -10.88
CA ASP A 129 5.30 -23.72 -10.97
C ASP A 129 4.28 -24.58 -10.20
N LYS A 130 3.72 -24.08 -9.09
CA LYS A 130 2.62 -24.75 -8.38
C LYS A 130 1.33 -24.76 -9.21
N ILE A 131 0.96 -23.62 -9.79
CA ILE A 131 -0.22 -23.49 -10.67
C ILE A 131 -0.10 -24.44 -11.86
N ASP A 132 1.06 -24.47 -12.52
CA ASP A 132 1.36 -25.41 -13.60
C ASP A 132 1.29 -26.88 -13.14
N GLY A 133 1.70 -27.14 -11.90
CA GLY A 133 1.57 -28.44 -11.25
C GLY A 133 0.13 -28.87 -11.03
N TYR A 134 -0.77 -27.97 -10.65
CA TYR A 134 -2.20 -28.23 -10.52
C TYR A 134 -2.85 -28.45 -11.90
N ARG A 135 -2.50 -27.63 -12.90
CA ARG A 135 -2.96 -27.83 -14.27
C ARG A 135 -2.61 -29.20 -14.83
N LYS A 136 -1.39 -29.69 -14.54
CA LYS A 136 -0.96 -31.05 -14.92
C LYS A 136 -1.77 -32.14 -14.20
N GLN A 137 -2.14 -31.92 -12.94
CA GLN A 137 -3.02 -32.84 -12.20
C GLN A 137 -4.41 -32.88 -12.82
N TYR A 138 -5.04 -31.73 -13.09
CA TYR A 138 -6.32 -31.67 -13.80
C TYR A 138 -6.27 -32.39 -15.15
N LYS A 139 -5.23 -32.15 -15.95
CA LYS A 139 -5.01 -32.85 -17.21
C LYS A 139 -4.93 -34.37 -17.05
N LYS A 140 -4.36 -34.86 -15.94
CA LYS A 140 -4.29 -36.30 -15.65
C LYS A 140 -5.68 -36.86 -15.35
N VAL A 141 -6.46 -36.19 -14.50
CA VAL A 141 -7.86 -36.57 -14.20
C VAL A 141 -8.67 -36.58 -15.50
N PHE A 142 -8.59 -35.52 -16.31
CA PHE A 142 -9.29 -35.44 -17.59
C PHE A 142 -8.94 -36.60 -18.55
N ASN A 143 -7.67 -36.98 -18.62
CA ASN A 143 -7.27 -38.13 -19.44
C ASN A 143 -7.81 -39.45 -18.89
N ASN A 144 -7.95 -39.59 -17.56
CA ASN A 144 -8.57 -40.76 -16.96
C ASN A 144 -10.07 -40.80 -17.24
N ILE A 145 -10.77 -39.66 -17.12
CA ILE A 145 -12.19 -39.53 -17.47
C ILE A 145 -12.40 -39.98 -18.92
N LYS A 146 -11.63 -39.45 -19.89
CA LYS A 146 -11.74 -39.83 -21.30
C LYS A 146 -11.56 -41.32 -21.56
N LYS A 147 -10.59 -41.96 -20.88
CA LYS A 147 -10.27 -43.38 -21.05
C LYS A 147 -11.27 -44.33 -20.38
N THR A 148 -11.99 -43.85 -19.37
CA THR A 148 -12.91 -44.67 -18.59
C THR A 148 -14.19 -44.89 -19.39
N ASN A 149 -14.62 -46.14 -19.53
CA ASN A 149 -15.94 -46.45 -20.05
C ASN A 149 -16.96 -46.29 -18.92
N VAL A 150 -18.10 -45.70 -19.24
CA VAL A 150 -19.22 -45.54 -18.30
C VAL A 150 -19.84 -46.91 -18.07
N GLU A 151 -19.97 -47.31 -16.81
CA GLU A 151 -20.59 -48.59 -16.47
C GLU A 151 -22.09 -48.59 -16.75
N ALA A 152 -22.63 -49.74 -17.14
CA ALA A 152 -24.05 -49.87 -17.46
C ALA A 152 -24.97 -49.79 -16.23
N ASP A 153 -24.45 -50.19 -15.06
CA ASP A 153 -25.15 -50.07 -13.78
C ASP A 153 -25.10 -48.63 -13.27
N ALA A 154 -26.29 -48.04 -13.03
CA ALA A 154 -26.42 -46.63 -12.69
C ALA A 154 -25.74 -46.27 -11.36
N LEU A 155 -25.77 -47.16 -10.36
CA LEU A 155 -25.11 -46.92 -9.07
C LEU A 155 -23.59 -46.90 -9.24
N THR A 156 -23.05 -47.85 -9.98
CA THR A 156 -21.62 -47.95 -10.26
C THR A 156 -21.13 -46.75 -11.06
N ALA A 157 -21.86 -46.33 -12.09
CA ALA A 157 -21.50 -45.17 -12.88
C ALA A 157 -21.58 -43.86 -12.08
N ARG A 158 -22.60 -43.70 -11.22
CA ARG A 158 -22.66 -42.58 -10.27
C ARG A 158 -21.44 -42.57 -9.34
N GLN A 159 -20.99 -43.72 -8.88
CA GLN A 159 -19.78 -43.81 -8.05
C GLN A 159 -18.52 -43.44 -8.85
N GLN A 160 -18.42 -43.81 -10.13
CA GLN A 160 -17.32 -43.37 -11.00
C GLN A 160 -17.28 -41.85 -11.13
N TYR A 161 -18.43 -41.22 -11.43
CA TYR A 161 -18.58 -39.77 -11.50
C TYR A 161 -18.11 -39.09 -10.20
N LEU A 162 -18.67 -39.51 -9.06
CA LEU A 162 -18.32 -38.94 -7.74
C LEU A 162 -16.85 -39.13 -7.37
N ASN A 163 -16.18 -40.16 -7.90
CA ASN A 163 -14.74 -40.32 -7.67
C ASN A 163 -13.93 -39.28 -8.45
N PHE A 164 -14.30 -38.98 -9.71
CA PHE A 164 -13.64 -37.95 -10.50
C PHE A 164 -13.88 -36.55 -9.93
N GLU A 165 -15.11 -36.22 -9.56
CA GLU A 165 -15.46 -34.97 -8.84
C GLU A 165 -14.55 -34.75 -7.62
N ARG A 166 -14.42 -35.78 -6.76
CA ARG A 166 -13.55 -35.69 -5.58
C ARG A 166 -12.08 -35.48 -5.94
N GLU A 167 -11.59 -36.03 -7.06
CA GLU A 167 -10.23 -35.81 -7.54
C GLU A 167 -10.04 -34.36 -8.01
N LEU A 168 -11.00 -33.80 -8.74
CA LEU A 168 -11.00 -32.41 -9.20
C LEU A 168 -11.03 -31.45 -8.00
N ASP A 169 -12.01 -31.61 -7.11
CA ASP A 169 -12.16 -30.88 -5.85
C ASP A 169 -10.90 -30.88 -4.98
N ALA A 170 -10.18 -32.01 -4.96
CA ALA A 170 -8.95 -32.12 -4.17
C ALA A 170 -7.79 -31.30 -4.74
N ILE A 171 -7.79 -31.04 -6.05
CA ILE A 171 -6.84 -30.13 -6.70
C ILE A 171 -7.29 -28.68 -6.47
N ASP A 172 -8.60 -28.42 -6.58
CA ASP A 172 -9.22 -27.11 -6.41
C ASP A 172 -8.93 -26.49 -5.05
N ARG A 173 -9.18 -27.25 -3.98
CA ARG A 173 -8.85 -26.84 -2.61
C ARG A 173 -7.36 -26.51 -2.40
N LYS A 174 -6.46 -27.01 -3.25
CA LYS A 174 -5.03 -26.66 -3.19
C LYS A 174 -4.72 -25.39 -4.00
N ALA A 175 -5.50 -25.12 -5.04
CA ALA A 175 -5.48 -23.86 -5.78
C ALA A 175 -6.01 -22.72 -4.91
N ASP A 176 -7.15 -22.89 -4.24
CA ASP A 176 -7.73 -21.88 -3.32
C ASP A 176 -6.74 -21.47 -2.24
N ARG A 177 -6.14 -22.46 -1.56
CA ARG A 177 -5.11 -22.20 -0.54
C ARG A 177 -3.87 -21.50 -1.09
N LEU A 178 -3.58 -21.67 -2.39
CA LEU A 178 -2.47 -20.97 -3.02
C LEU A 178 -2.86 -19.52 -3.31
N ASP A 179 -4.11 -19.27 -3.67
CA ASP A 179 -4.66 -17.93 -3.87
C ASP A 179 -4.62 -17.11 -2.57
N ASP A 180 -5.15 -17.69 -1.47
CA ASP A 180 -5.06 -17.09 -0.13
C ASP A 180 -3.61 -16.72 0.24
N GLN A 181 -2.66 -17.63 -0.05
CA GLN A 181 -1.23 -17.40 0.20
C GLN A 181 -0.64 -16.27 -0.65
N ILE A 182 -1.18 -16.02 -1.84
CA ILE A 182 -0.75 -14.95 -2.74
C ILE A 182 -1.30 -13.61 -2.24
N GLU A 183 -2.57 -13.56 -1.83
CA GLU A 183 -3.19 -12.37 -1.23
C GLU A 183 -2.50 -11.96 0.07
N ASP A 184 -2.27 -12.91 0.97
CA ASP A 184 -1.52 -12.70 2.21
C ASP A 184 -0.12 -12.15 1.93
N ALA A 185 0.59 -12.76 0.97
CA ALA A 185 1.92 -12.29 0.58
C ALA A 185 1.89 -10.86 0.02
N TYR A 186 0.82 -10.46 -0.66
CA TYR A 186 0.62 -9.07 -1.08
C TYR A 186 0.37 -8.14 0.12
N HIS A 187 -0.53 -8.49 1.04
CA HIS A 187 -0.83 -7.69 2.24
C HIS A 187 0.39 -7.53 3.15
N GLU A 188 1.25 -8.55 3.23
CA GLU A 188 2.52 -8.51 3.96
C GLU A 188 3.64 -7.75 3.21
N GLY A 189 3.38 -7.27 2.00
CA GLY A 189 4.33 -6.57 1.14
C GLY A 189 5.45 -7.46 0.59
N LYS A 190 5.24 -8.79 0.56
CA LYS A 190 6.13 -9.79 -0.06
C LYS A 190 5.94 -9.89 -1.57
N LEU A 191 4.80 -9.44 -2.10
CA LEU A 191 4.49 -9.28 -3.52
C LEU A 191 4.08 -7.83 -3.83
N SER A 192 4.38 -7.35 -5.04
CA SER A 192 3.74 -6.14 -5.57
C SER A 192 2.32 -6.45 -6.06
N TYR A 193 1.50 -5.41 -6.20
CA TYR A 193 0.16 -5.52 -6.80
C TYR A 193 0.20 -6.18 -8.19
N SER A 194 1.15 -5.79 -9.04
CA SER A 194 1.30 -6.36 -10.37
C SER A 194 1.70 -7.84 -10.38
N GLN A 195 2.53 -8.25 -9.42
CA GLN A 195 2.93 -9.65 -9.27
C GLN A 195 1.76 -10.51 -8.79
N MET A 196 1.06 -10.08 -7.76
CA MET A 196 -0.15 -10.75 -7.26
C MET A 196 -1.20 -10.86 -8.38
N LYS A 197 -1.52 -9.75 -9.08
CA LYS A 197 -2.54 -9.79 -10.12
C LYS A 197 -2.18 -10.66 -11.32
N SER A 198 -0.88 -10.83 -11.59
CA SER A 198 -0.43 -11.77 -12.61
C SER A 198 -0.59 -13.23 -12.20
N LEU A 199 -0.57 -13.54 -10.91
CA LEU A 199 -0.76 -14.90 -10.39
C LEU A 199 -2.25 -15.24 -10.30
N GLU A 200 -3.09 -14.32 -9.81
CA GLU A 200 -4.57 -14.46 -9.81
C GLU A 200 -5.09 -14.81 -11.21
N ARG A 201 -4.72 -14.04 -12.24
CA ARG A 201 -5.10 -14.33 -13.64
C ARG A 201 -4.69 -15.71 -14.15
N LYS A 202 -3.71 -16.35 -13.51
CA LYS A 202 -3.30 -17.72 -13.85
C LYS A 202 -4.11 -18.76 -13.07
N LEU A 203 -4.56 -18.43 -11.86
CA LEU A 203 -5.51 -19.22 -11.09
C LEU A 203 -6.90 -19.16 -11.73
N ASP A 204 -7.37 -17.99 -12.19
CA ASP A 204 -8.63 -17.87 -12.95
C ASP A 204 -8.64 -18.82 -14.15
N LYS A 205 -7.55 -18.83 -14.94
CA LYS A 205 -7.40 -19.74 -16.09
C LYS A 205 -7.26 -21.21 -15.72
N LEU A 206 -6.88 -21.49 -14.47
CA LEU A 206 -6.81 -22.85 -13.94
C LEU A 206 -8.22 -23.33 -13.57
N GLU A 207 -9.03 -22.46 -12.98
CA GLU A 207 -10.46 -22.67 -12.68
C GLU A 207 -11.26 -22.86 -13.97
N ASP A 208 -11.12 -21.97 -14.96
CA ASP A 208 -11.74 -22.14 -16.30
C ASP A 208 -11.42 -23.52 -16.93
N TYR A 209 -10.22 -24.05 -16.64
CA TYR A 209 -9.82 -25.35 -17.15
C TYR A 209 -10.45 -26.51 -16.36
N LYS A 210 -10.64 -26.36 -15.04
CA LYS A 210 -11.38 -27.30 -14.20
C LYS A 210 -12.83 -27.38 -14.66
N ASP A 211 -13.50 -26.25 -14.84
CA ASP A 211 -14.90 -26.17 -15.28
C ASP A 211 -15.08 -26.91 -16.61
N SER A 212 -14.18 -26.70 -17.58
CA SER A 212 -14.23 -27.42 -18.86
C SER A 212 -14.08 -28.95 -18.75
N ILE A 213 -13.47 -29.43 -17.66
CA ILE A 213 -13.35 -30.86 -17.36
C ILE A 213 -14.61 -31.36 -16.66
N GLU A 214 -15.20 -30.57 -15.75
CA GLU A 214 -16.46 -30.86 -15.07
C GLU A 214 -17.61 -30.93 -16.07
N ASP A 215 -17.72 -29.98 -17.01
CA ASP A 215 -18.69 -30.00 -18.10
C ASP A 215 -18.57 -31.30 -18.92
N TYR A 216 -17.35 -31.66 -19.32
CA TYR A 216 -17.11 -32.90 -20.06
C TYR A 216 -17.45 -34.15 -19.23
N LEU A 217 -17.21 -34.10 -17.92
CA LEU A 217 -17.53 -35.19 -17.02
C LEU A 217 -19.04 -35.35 -16.86
N GLU A 218 -19.78 -34.24 -16.72
CA GLU A 218 -21.24 -34.23 -16.67
C GLU A 218 -21.85 -34.79 -17.96
N ASP A 219 -21.49 -34.23 -19.13
CA ASP A 219 -21.94 -34.69 -20.45
C ASP A 219 -21.72 -36.20 -20.65
N LYS A 220 -20.59 -36.71 -20.16
CA LYS A 220 -20.22 -38.12 -20.33
C LYS A 220 -21.11 -39.06 -19.50
N TYR A 221 -21.63 -38.60 -18.36
CA TYR A 221 -22.44 -39.41 -17.44
C TYR A 221 -23.93 -39.05 -17.45
N GLU A 222 -24.36 -38.02 -18.20
CA GLU A 222 -25.74 -37.51 -18.28
C GLU A 222 -26.78 -38.57 -18.72
N LEU A 223 -26.38 -39.51 -19.59
CA LEU A 223 -27.25 -40.55 -20.18
C LEU A 223 -27.76 -41.64 -19.21
N ILE A 224 -27.47 -41.53 -17.91
CA ILE A 224 -27.83 -42.53 -16.91
C ILE A 224 -29.10 -42.15 -16.14
N ASN A 225 -29.43 -40.86 -16.06
CA ASN A 225 -30.60 -40.38 -15.33
C ASN A 225 -31.91 -40.54 -16.13
N GLU A 226 -31.87 -40.56 -17.48
CA GLU A 226 -33.08 -40.65 -18.31
C GLU A 226 -33.66 -42.08 -18.46
N ARG A 227 -32.95 -43.13 -18.02
CA ARG A 227 -33.38 -44.53 -18.25
C ARG A 227 -34.25 -45.13 -17.13
N TYR A 228 -34.69 -44.33 -16.16
CA TYR A 228 -35.47 -44.79 -15.01
C TYR A 228 -36.83 -44.09 -14.85
N ASP A 229 -37.22 -43.24 -15.81
CA ASP A 229 -38.54 -42.58 -15.82
C ASP A 229 -39.59 -43.28 -16.72
N ASP A 230 -39.29 -44.47 -17.27
CA ASP A 230 -40.21 -45.30 -18.07
C ASP A 230 -40.62 -46.62 -17.36
#